data_AF-A0A067GBX9-F1
#
_entry.id   AF-A0A067GBX9-F1
#
_cell.length_a   1.000
_cell.length_b   1.000
_cell.length_c   1.000
_cell.angle_alpha   90.00
_cell.angle_beta   90.00
_cell.angle_gamma   90.00
#
_symmetry.space_group_name_H-M   'P 1'
#
loop_
_entity.id
_entity.type
_entity.pdbx_description
1 polymer ?
#
loop_
_entity_poly.entity_id
_entity_poly.type
_entity_poly.pdbx_seq_one_letter_code
_entity_poly.pdbx_strand_id
1 'polypeptide(L)'
;MSRNNFSGIIPVEIGHCLLLTYLDLSQNHLSGPIPVQITQIHILNYLNVSWNQLNASLPKEMGNMKSLTSADFSHNNFSGEIPEFGQYSFFNSTSFTGNPHLCGSYLNPCNYSSTTPIHNQNGNKSHVPGKYKLLFALGLLLCSLVFAVLAIIKTRKFRKNSNSWKLTAFQKLDFGSDDILECVKDNNVIGRGGAGVVYRGVTPNGEQVAVKKLLGITKGSSHDNGLSAEIRTLGKIRHRNIVRLKAFCSNKETNLLVYEYMPNGSLGEVLHGKRGSFLKWEMRLKIAIEAAKGLSYLHHDCSPLIIHRDVKSNNILLNSDFEAHVADFGLAKYLQDTGASECMSAVAGSYGYIAPEYAYTLKVDEKSDVYSFGVVLLELITGRRPVGDFGEEGLDIVQWTKMQTNSSKEGVVKILDQRLSNTPLSEAMQVFFVAMLCVQEHGVERPTMREVVQMLAQAQKPNTFQMQ
;
A
#
# COMPACT_ATOMS: atom_id res chain seq x y z
N MET A 1 -6.88 8.73 21.50
CA MET A 1 -7.55 8.95 22.80
C MET A 1 -9.01 9.42 22.61
N SER A 2 -9.64 9.10 21.47
CA SER A 2 -11.01 9.51 21.17
C SER A 2 -12.08 8.62 21.80
N ARG A 3 -13.30 9.12 21.99
CA ARG A 3 -14.48 8.36 22.43
C ARG A 3 -14.33 7.76 23.83
N ASN A 4 -13.88 8.58 24.78
CA ASN A 4 -13.82 8.21 26.18
C ASN A 4 -14.63 9.21 27.01
N ASN A 5 -14.58 9.04 28.33
CA ASN A 5 -15.24 9.92 29.28
C ASN A 5 -14.24 10.88 29.95
N PHE A 6 -13.14 11.24 29.26
CA PHE A 6 -12.10 12.09 29.83
C PHE A 6 -12.64 13.52 30.03
N SER A 7 -12.34 14.11 31.17
CA SER A 7 -12.80 15.45 31.56
C SER A 7 -11.64 16.28 32.12
N GLY A 8 -11.88 17.58 32.29
CA GLY A 8 -10.85 18.54 32.70
C GLY A 8 -10.11 19.14 31.50
N ILE A 9 -9.00 19.81 31.78
CA ILE A 9 -8.22 20.51 30.75
C ILE A 9 -7.27 19.58 30.00
N ILE A 10 -6.86 19.99 28.79
CA ILE A 10 -5.74 19.34 28.10
C ILE A 10 -4.45 19.71 28.87
N PRO A 11 -3.68 18.73 29.38
CA PRO A 11 -2.47 18.99 30.16
C PRO A 11 -1.40 19.67 29.30
N VAL A 12 -0.69 20.65 29.87
CA VAL A 12 0.37 21.39 29.16
C VAL A 12 1.57 20.49 28.83
N GLU A 13 1.75 19.42 29.59
CA GLU A 13 2.78 18.40 29.45
C GLU A 13 2.69 17.65 28.11
N ILE A 14 1.55 17.73 27.39
CA ILE A 14 1.41 17.18 26.05
C ILE A 14 2.48 17.73 25.08
N GLY A 15 2.94 18.97 25.31
CA GLY A 15 4.01 19.60 24.53
C GLY A 15 5.36 18.87 24.63
N HIS A 16 5.59 18.09 25.68
CA HIS A 16 6.82 17.30 25.86
C HIS A 16 6.84 16.00 25.04
N CYS A 17 5.74 15.63 24.40
CA CYS A 17 5.66 14.44 23.56
C CYS A 17 6.27 14.70 22.17
N LEU A 18 7.58 14.91 22.09
CA LEU A 18 8.28 15.36 20.87
C LEU A 18 8.20 14.40 19.67
N LEU A 19 7.87 13.12 19.90
CA LEU A 19 7.70 12.11 18.85
C LEU A 19 6.23 11.93 18.39
N LEU A 20 5.30 12.73 18.92
CA LEU A 20 3.87 12.58 18.64
C LEU A 20 3.53 13.13 17.25
N THR A 21 3.10 12.25 16.35
CA THR A 21 2.73 12.62 14.97
C THR A 21 1.21 12.69 14.76
N TYR A 22 0.43 12.07 15.63
CA TYR A 22 -1.03 11.98 15.54
C TYR A 22 -1.66 12.09 16.93
N LEU A 23 -2.53 13.07 17.13
CA LEU A 23 -3.26 13.28 18.40
C LEU A 23 -4.76 13.40 18.14
N ASP A 24 -5.52 12.44 18.65
CA ASP A 24 -6.98 12.43 18.58
C ASP A 24 -7.59 12.34 19.98
N LEU A 25 -8.18 13.46 20.41
CA LEU A 25 -8.88 13.71 21.67
C LEU A 25 -10.39 13.85 21.46
N SER A 26 -10.90 13.52 20.28
CA SER A 26 -12.30 13.79 19.93
C SER A 26 -13.31 12.99 20.74
N GLN A 27 -14.54 13.50 20.89
CA GLN A 27 -15.64 12.83 21.59
C GLN A 27 -15.27 12.49 23.04
N ASN A 28 -14.95 13.52 23.82
CA ASN A 28 -14.70 13.46 25.26
C ASN A 28 -15.44 14.61 25.97
N HIS A 29 -15.18 14.83 27.26
CA HIS A 29 -15.69 15.93 28.07
C HIS A 29 -14.59 16.94 28.46
N LEU A 30 -13.57 17.10 27.61
CA LEU A 30 -12.47 18.03 27.87
C LEU A 30 -12.94 19.48 27.77
N SER A 31 -12.44 20.34 28.64
CA SER A 31 -12.84 21.75 28.75
C SER A 31 -11.64 22.69 28.91
N GLY A 32 -11.87 23.99 28.87
CA GLY A 32 -10.79 24.99 28.91
C GLY A 32 -10.11 25.20 27.55
N PRO A 33 -9.01 25.97 27.49
CA PRO A 33 -8.32 26.31 26.26
C PRO A 33 -7.46 25.15 25.73
N ILE A 34 -7.13 25.19 24.43
CA ILE A 34 -6.03 24.37 23.89
C ILE A 34 -4.70 24.96 24.42
N PRO A 35 -3.86 24.17 25.11
CA PRO A 35 -2.57 24.66 25.59
C PRO A 35 -1.66 24.97 24.41
N VAL A 36 -1.07 26.18 24.40
CA VAL A 36 -0.12 26.60 23.35
C VAL A 36 1.10 25.68 23.26
N GLN A 37 1.43 24.96 24.32
CA GLN A 37 2.51 23.96 24.36
C GLN A 37 2.35 22.86 23.32
N ILE A 38 1.13 22.61 22.81
CA ILE A 38 0.92 21.68 21.69
C ILE A 38 1.71 22.09 20.43
N THR A 39 2.05 23.38 20.27
CA THR A 39 2.83 23.88 19.15
C THR A 39 4.32 23.56 19.25
N GLN A 40 4.78 23.02 20.39
CA GLN A 40 6.15 22.53 20.58
C GLN A 40 6.35 21.13 19.98
N ILE A 41 5.27 20.44 19.62
CA ILE A 41 5.32 19.11 19.00
C ILE A 41 5.63 19.27 17.50
N HIS A 42 6.92 19.37 17.17
CA HIS A 42 7.40 19.74 15.83
C HIS A 42 7.02 18.79 14.69
N ILE A 43 6.64 17.54 15.00
CA ILE A 43 6.27 16.53 13.99
C ILE A 43 4.79 16.15 14.03
N LEU A 44 3.95 16.93 14.75
CA LEU A 44 2.52 16.67 14.82
C LEU A 44 1.87 16.95 13.46
N ASN A 45 1.31 15.92 12.84
CA ASN A 45 0.70 15.99 11.51
C ASN A 45 -0.82 16.11 11.54
N TYR A 46 -1.44 15.51 12.57
CA TYR A 46 -2.89 15.45 12.73
C TYR A 46 -3.30 15.77 14.17
N LEU A 47 -4.23 16.72 14.32
CA LEU A 47 -4.84 17.08 15.60
C LEU A 47 -6.38 17.04 15.49
N ASN A 48 -7.04 16.22 16.30
CA ASN A 48 -8.49 16.23 16.41
C ASN A 48 -8.93 16.44 17.85
N VAL A 49 -9.62 17.54 18.10
CA VAL A 49 -10.20 17.89 19.40
C VAL A 49 -11.72 18.06 19.33
N SER A 50 -12.34 17.62 18.23
CA SER A 50 -13.77 17.81 17.97
C SER A 50 -14.66 17.12 19.00
N TRP A 51 -15.89 17.61 19.17
CA TRP A 51 -16.86 17.04 20.12
C TRP A 51 -16.32 17.02 21.56
N ASN A 52 -15.97 18.20 22.06
CA ASN A 52 -15.57 18.44 23.44
C ASN A 52 -16.25 19.74 23.94
N GLN A 53 -15.84 20.22 25.11
CA GLN A 53 -16.31 21.46 25.75
C GLN A 53 -15.18 22.50 25.81
N LEU A 54 -14.20 22.43 24.90
CA LEU A 54 -13.06 23.34 24.85
C LEU A 54 -13.52 24.75 24.47
N ASN A 55 -12.83 25.76 24.98
CA ASN A 55 -13.23 27.16 24.86
C ASN A 55 -12.04 28.09 24.59
N ALA A 56 -12.28 29.41 24.66
CA ALA A 56 -11.33 30.47 24.31
C ALA A 56 -10.99 30.52 22.80
N SER A 57 -10.02 31.36 22.43
CA SER A 57 -9.56 31.51 21.05
C SER A 57 -8.60 30.41 20.64
N LEU A 58 -8.58 30.08 19.35
CA LEU A 58 -7.61 29.15 18.76
C LEU A 58 -6.18 29.72 18.87
N PRO A 59 -5.16 28.93 19.30
CA PRO A 59 -3.78 29.40 19.41
C PRO A 59 -3.21 29.84 18.06
N LYS A 60 -2.84 31.12 17.93
CA LYS A 60 -2.32 31.72 16.69
C LYS A 60 -1.02 31.07 16.25
N GLU A 61 -0.21 30.66 17.21
CA GLU A 61 1.08 29.98 17.05
C GLU A 61 0.96 28.68 16.24
N MET A 62 -0.21 28.03 16.29
CA MET A 62 -0.48 26.80 15.52
C MET A 62 -0.44 27.04 14.00
N GLY A 63 -0.65 28.29 13.56
CA GLY A 63 -0.47 28.67 12.16
C GLY A 63 0.96 28.45 11.67
N ASN A 64 1.96 28.48 12.55
CA ASN A 64 3.37 28.28 12.19
C ASN A 64 3.80 26.80 12.16
N MET A 65 2.93 25.87 12.57
CA MET A 65 3.26 24.44 12.64
C MET A 65 3.23 23.78 11.26
N LYS A 66 4.30 23.93 10.46
CA LYS A 66 4.36 23.36 9.09
C LYS A 66 4.06 21.85 9.00
N SER A 67 4.31 21.10 10.07
CA SER A 67 3.97 19.68 10.14
C SER A 67 2.45 19.43 10.20
N LEU A 68 1.69 20.34 10.83
CA LEU A 68 0.27 20.15 11.12
C LEU A 68 -0.56 20.38 9.85
N THR A 69 -0.76 19.30 9.10
CA THR A 69 -1.47 19.32 7.80
C THR A 69 -2.99 19.16 7.94
N SER A 70 -3.47 18.64 9.07
CA SER A 70 -4.90 18.42 9.31
C SER A 70 -5.25 18.70 10.77
N ALA A 71 -6.25 19.56 10.98
CA ALA A 71 -6.80 19.84 12.30
C ALA A 71 -8.34 19.86 12.27
N ASP A 72 -8.97 19.36 13.33
CA ASP A 72 -10.43 19.42 13.52
C ASP A 72 -10.76 19.97 14.92
N PHE A 73 -11.35 21.16 14.94
CA PHE A 73 -11.78 21.92 16.11
C PHE A 73 -13.32 21.97 16.25
N SER A 74 -14.03 21.22 15.41
CA SER A 74 -15.48 21.33 15.28
C SER A 74 -16.22 20.88 16.55
N HIS A 75 -17.44 21.36 16.75
CA HIS A 75 -18.30 20.96 17.88
C HIS A 75 -17.64 21.16 19.25
N ASN A 76 -17.25 22.41 19.54
CA ASN A 76 -16.69 22.89 20.81
C ASN A 76 -17.34 24.24 21.16
N ASN A 77 -16.76 24.96 22.13
CA ASN A 77 -17.18 26.29 22.54
C ASN A 77 -16.09 27.36 22.29
N PHE A 78 -15.30 27.20 21.23
CA PHE A 78 -14.28 28.19 20.85
C PHE A 78 -14.92 29.53 20.44
N SER A 79 -14.18 30.60 20.65
CA SER A 79 -14.65 31.97 20.40
C SER A 79 -13.60 32.85 19.70
N GLY A 80 -14.08 33.95 19.11
CA GLY A 80 -13.22 34.93 18.45
C GLY A 80 -12.98 34.62 16.96
N GLU A 81 -12.04 35.36 16.37
CA GLU A 81 -11.72 35.26 14.95
C GLU A 81 -10.81 34.05 14.66
N ILE A 82 -11.12 33.30 13.59
CA ILE A 82 -10.25 32.24 13.07
C ILE A 82 -9.01 32.92 12.44
N PRO A 83 -7.78 32.58 12.88
CA PRO A 83 -6.58 33.11 12.24
C PRO A 83 -6.54 32.74 10.75
N GLU A 84 -6.33 33.70 9.85
CA GLU A 84 -6.32 33.44 8.40
C GLU A 84 -4.90 33.38 7.80
N PHE A 85 -3.93 32.88 8.58
CA PHE A 85 -2.53 32.78 8.16
C PHE A 85 -1.94 31.41 8.50
N GLY A 86 -0.86 31.05 7.79
CA GLY A 86 -0.15 29.79 8.00
C GLY A 86 -1.07 28.58 7.79
N GLN A 87 -0.95 27.55 8.63
CA GLN A 87 -1.73 26.31 8.48
C GLN A 87 -3.24 26.51 8.57
N TYR A 88 -3.72 27.52 9.29
CA TYR A 88 -5.15 27.80 9.37
C TYR A 88 -5.77 28.15 8.02
N SER A 89 -4.99 28.71 7.08
CA SER A 89 -5.46 29.00 5.71
C SER A 89 -5.69 27.74 4.86
N PHE A 90 -5.14 26.59 5.28
CA PHE A 90 -5.25 25.31 4.58
C PHE A 90 -6.26 24.35 5.21
N PHE A 91 -6.72 24.61 6.44
CA PHE A 91 -7.71 23.77 7.10
C PHE A 91 -9.09 23.94 6.48
N ASN A 92 -9.85 22.83 6.40
CA ASN A 92 -11.18 22.84 5.80
C ASN A 92 -12.15 23.67 6.65
N SER A 93 -13.08 24.40 6.03
CA SER A 93 -14.13 25.15 6.73
C SER A 93 -14.94 24.27 7.70
N THR A 94 -15.10 22.97 7.39
CA THR A 94 -15.77 22.01 8.28
C THR A 94 -15.09 21.86 9.64
N SER A 95 -13.76 22.02 9.70
CA SER A 95 -12.95 21.90 10.92
C SER A 95 -13.29 22.92 12.00
N PHE A 96 -14.05 23.98 11.67
CA PHE A 96 -14.41 25.05 12.60
C PHE A 96 -15.90 25.06 12.96
N THR A 97 -16.72 24.23 12.30
CA THR A 97 -18.18 24.23 12.46
C THR A 97 -18.62 23.80 13.86
N GLY A 98 -19.82 24.19 14.29
CA GLY A 98 -20.34 23.81 15.61
C GLY A 98 -19.68 24.53 16.79
N ASN A 99 -18.98 25.64 16.55
CA ASN A 99 -18.50 26.58 17.57
C ASN A 99 -19.35 27.87 17.50
N PRO A 100 -20.28 28.12 18.43
CA PRO A 100 -21.28 29.18 18.28
C PRO A 100 -20.72 30.62 18.36
N HIS A 101 -19.55 30.79 18.97
CA HIS A 101 -18.92 32.10 19.20
C HIS A 101 -17.68 32.36 18.33
N LEU A 102 -17.38 31.45 17.41
CA LEU A 102 -16.26 31.55 16.49
C LEU A 102 -16.74 32.26 15.20
N CYS A 103 -15.93 33.18 14.70
CA CYS A 103 -16.23 33.98 13.51
C CYS A 103 -15.02 34.02 12.56
N GLY A 104 -15.23 34.35 11.29
CA GLY A 104 -14.17 34.37 10.26
C GLY A 104 -14.74 34.21 8.86
N SER A 105 -13.91 34.33 7.83
CA SER A 105 -14.34 34.29 6.41
C SER A 105 -15.16 33.05 6.01
N TYR A 106 -14.92 31.92 6.66
CA TYR A 106 -15.63 30.65 6.39
C TYR A 106 -16.91 30.44 7.22
N LEU A 107 -17.22 31.34 8.16
CA LEU A 107 -18.39 31.27 9.06
C LEU A 107 -19.18 32.60 8.99
N ASN A 108 -19.64 33.11 10.13
CA ASN A 108 -20.28 34.41 10.23
C ASN A 108 -19.19 35.52 10.30
N PRO A 109 -19.42 36.69 9.67
CA PRO A 109 -18.53 37.84 9.80
C PRO A 109 -18.33 38.24 11.26
N CYS A 110 -17.08 38.48 11.67
CA CYS A 110 -16.76 39.00 13.00
C CYS A 110 -17.28 40.44 13.12
N ASN A 111 -18.42 40.62 13.79
CA ASN A 111 -18.98 41.94 14.00
C ASN A 111 -18.27 42.59 15.19
N TYR A 112 -17.23 43.39 14.92
CA TYR A 112 -16.58 44.22 15.94
C TYR A 112 -17.56 45.28 16.43
N SER A 113 -18.36 44.91 17.43
CA SER A 113 -19.12 45.89 18.20
C SER A 113 -18.13 46.57 19.15
N SER A 114 -17.43 47.58 18.64
CA SER A 114 -16.71 48.52 19.48
C SER A 114 -17.72 49.17 20.43
N THR A 115 -17.52 48.94 21.71
CA THR A 115 -18.17 49.62 22.83
C THR A 115 -18.28 51.13 22.60
N THR A 116 -19.50 51.64 22.46
CA THR A 116 -19.90 52.99 22.87
C THR A 116 -21.35 52.94 23.40
N PRO A 117 -21.72 53.75 24.41
CA PRO A 117 -22.99 53.61 25.10
C PRO A 117 -24.14 54.17 24.25
N ILE A 118 -25.13 53.34 23.94
CA ILE A 118 -26.32 53.76 23.18
C ILE A 118 -27.25 54.53 24.11
N HIS A 119 -27.35 55.82 23.81
CA HIS A 119 -28.39 56.72 24.27
C HIS A 119 -29.76 56.26 23.75
N ASN A 120 -30.77 56.32 24.61
CA ASN A 120 -32.20 56.10 24.33
C ASN A 120 -32.64 56.70 22.99
N GLN A 121 -33.50 55.97 22.26
CA GLN A 121 -34.80 56.50 21.82
C GLN A 121 -35.77 55.43 21.24
N ASN A 122 -36.93 55.36 21.91
CA ASN A 122 -38.31 55.26 21.43
C ASN A 122 -38.68 54.28 20.30
N GLY A 123 -39.52 53.33 20.69
CA GLY A 123 -40.23 52.45 19.78
C GLY A 123 -41.42 53.10 19.09
N ASN A 124 -41.71 52.57 17.89
CA ASN A 124 -43.04 52.58 17.28
C ASN A 124 -43.30 51.17 16.73
N LYS A 125 -44.24 50.44 17.33
CA LYS A 125 -44.69 49.12 16.86
C LYS A 125 -45.80 49.30 15.83
N SER A 126 -45.53 48.96 14.57
CA SER A 126 -46.56 48.81 13.54
C SER A 126 -47.41 47.56 13.80
N HIS A 127 -48.72 47.75 13.96
CA HIS A 127 -49.68 46.71 14.31
C HIS A 127 -50.19 45.98 13.05
N VAL A 128 -49.64 44.79 12.74
CA VAL A 128 -50.16 43.90 11.68
C VAL A 128 -51.36 43.10 12.23
N PRO A 129 -52.55 43.12 11.58
CA PRO A 129 -53.75 42.42 12.06
C PRO A 129 -53.54 40.91 12.20
N GLY A 130 -54.01 40.32 13.32
CA GLY A 130 -53.68 38.95 13.75
C GLY A 130 -54.00 37.82 12.76
N LYS A 131 -54.93 38.03 11.81
CA LYS A 131 -55.27 37.03 10.78
C LYS A 131 -54.12 36.80 9.78
N TYR A 132 -53.35 37.84 9.46
CA TYR A 132 -52.21 37.73 8.52
C TYR A 132 -50.97 37.11 9.18
N LYS A 133 -50.81 37.25 10.51
CA LYS A 133 -49.74 36.58 11.25
C LYS A 133 -49.90 35.06 11.27
N LEU A 134 -51.14 34.58 11.42
CA LEU A 134 -51.42 33.14 11.42
C LEU A 134 -51.24 32.52 10.02
N LEU A 135 -51.72 33.20 8.97
CA LEU A 135 -51.54 32.74 7.59
C LEU A 135 -50.06 32.72 7.17
N PHE A 136 -49.30 33.74 7.56
CA PHE A 136 -47.85 33.78 7.30
C PHE A 136 -47.10 32.70 8.08
N ALA A 137 -47.46 32.46 9.35
CA ALA A 137 -46.87 31.39 10.15
C ALA A 137 -47.16 30.00 9.57
N LEU A 138 -48.40 29.73 9.14
CA LEU A 138 -48.78 28.47 8.51
C LEU A 138 -48.08 28.28 7.15
N GLY A 139 -47.92 29.35 6.37
CA GLY A 139 -47.18 29.33 5.11
C GLY A 139 -45.68 29.01 5.31
N LEU A 140 -45.04 29.64 6.31
CA LEU A 140 -43.65 29.34 6.67
C LEU A 140 -43.47 27.90 7.18
N LEU A 141 -44.44 27.39 7.93
CA LEU A 141 -44.42 26.03 8.45
C LEU A 141 -44.58 24.99 7.33
N LEU A 142 -45.41 25.28 6.33
CA LEU A 142 -45.53 24.43 5.13
C LEU A 142 -44.23 24.46 4.30
N CYS A 143 -43.65 25.64 4.10
CA CYS A 143 -42.38 25.80 3.39
C CYS A 143 -41.23 25.07 4.11
N SER A 144 -41.16 25.16 5.44
CA SER A 144 -40.13 24.46 6.23
C SER A 144 -40.31 22.95 6.18
N LEU A 145 -41.54 22.44 6.18
CA LEU A 145 -41.84 21.02 6.00
C LEU A 145 -41.44 20.52 4.60
N VAL A 146 -41.76 21.28 3.55
CA VAL A 146 -41.35 20.96 2.17
C VAL A 146 -39.82 20.97 2.06
N PHE A 147 -39.16 21.97 2.64
CA PHE A 147 -37.69 22.05 2.64
C PHE A 147 -37.06 20.91 3.43
N ALA A 148 -37.64 20.54 4.58
CA ALA A 148 -37.20 19.39 5.37
C ALA A 148 -37.39 18.07 4.61
N VAL A 149 -38.52 17.88 3.93
CA VAL A 149 -38.77 16.70 3.09
C VAL A 149 -37.81 16.65 1.91
N LEU A 150 -37.57 17.77 1.22
CA LEU A 150 -36.58 17.86 0.14
C LEU A 150 -35.16 17.64 0.64
N ALA A 151 -34.82 18.14 1.83
CA ALA A 151 -33.55 17.89 2.48
C ALA A 151 -33.40 16.42 2.90
N ILE A 152 -34.47 15.77 3.38
CA ILE A 152 -34.51 14.33 3.69
C ILE A 152 -34.38 13.50 2.42
N ILE A 153 -35.03 13.88 1.32
CA ILE A 153 -34.90 13.20 0.02
C ILE A 153 -33.49 13.38 -0.53
N LYS A 154 -32.94 14.60 -0.48
CA LYS A 154 -31.57 14.91 -0.92
C LYS A 154 -30.54 14.16 -0.07
N THR A 155 -30.69 14.14 1.26
CA THR A 155 -29.82 13.39 2.17
C THR A 155 -29.98 11.88 2.04
N ARG A 156 -31.17 11.35 1.73
CA ARG A 156 -31.36 9.93 1.38
C ARG A 156 -30.74 9.57 0.04
N LYS A 157 -30.80 10.46 -0.96
CA LYS A 157 -30.13 10.31 -2.26
C LYS A 157 -28.60 10.41 -2.12
N PHE A 158 -28.10 11.29 -1.25
CA PHE A 158 -26.68 11.43 -0.92
C PHE A 158 -26.15 10.26 -0.07
N ARG A 159 -26.95 9.74 0.89
CA ARG A 159 -26.64 8.52 1.64
C ARG A 159 -26.61 7.26 0.77
N LYS A 160 -27.36 7.23 -0.34
CA LYS A 160 -27.28 6.14 -1.34
C LYS A 160 -25.98 6.18 -2.17
N ASN A 161 -25.28 7.32 -2.25
CA ASN A 161 -23.95 7.44 -2.87
C ASN A 161 -22.80 7.21 -1.87
N SER A 162 -22.92 6.20 -1.01
CA SER A 162 -21.89 5.80 -0.04
C SER A 162 -20.67 5.09 -0.66
N ASN A 163 -20.54 5.07 -2.00
CA ASN A 163 -19.45 4.43 -2.73
C ASN A 163 -18.45 5.46 -3.29
N SER A 164 -18.15 6.53 -2.54
CA SER A 164 -17.07 7.43 -2.94
C SER A 164 -15.74 6.68 -2.93
N TRP A 165 -15.17 6.46 -4.11
CA TRP A 165 -13.86 5.84 -4.26
C TRP A 165 -12.76 6.82 -3.87
N LYS A 166 -11.81 6.37 -3.05
CA LYS A 166 -10.62 7.11 -2.68
C LYS A 166 -9.46 6.63 -3.54
N LEU A 167 -8.79 7.55 -4.22
CA LEU A 167 -7.59 7.27 -5.01
C LEU A 167 -6.35 7.84 -4.29
N THR A 168 -5.36 6.98 -4.06
CA THR A 168 -4.02 7.33 -3.57
C THR A 168 -3.03 7.05 -4.69
N ALA A 169 -2.39 8.08 -5.21
CA ALA A 169 -1.40 7.96 -6.27
C ALA A 169 0.03 7.90 -5.69
N PHE A 170 0.89 7.03 -6.22
CA PHE A 170 2.32 6.94 -5.84
C PHE A 170 3.24 7.65 -6.85
N GLN A 171 2.63 8.30 -7.83
CA GLN A 171 3.24 9.08 -8.90
C GLN A 171 2.22 10.04 -9.49
N LYS A 172 2.65 10.96 -10.36
CA LYS A 172 1.71 11.75 -11.15
C LYS A 172 0.87 10.82 -12.04
N LEU A 173 -0.46 10.94 -11.95
CA LEU A 173 -1.41 10.20 -12.77
C LEU A 173 -2.22 11.17 -13.61
N ASP A 174 -2.51 10.78 -14.84
CA ASP A 174 -3.38 11.53 -15.76
C ASP A 174 -4.77 10.88 -15.88
N PHE A 175 -5.13 10.03 -14.91
CA PHE A 175 -6.39 9.30 -14.82
C PHE A 175 -6.91 9.24 -13.37
N GLY A 176 -8.22 9.15 -13.22
CA GLY A 176 -8.94 9.14 -11.94
C GLY A 176 -9.46 7.76 -11.53
N SER A 177 -10.24 7.72 -10.45
CA SER A 177 -10.88 6.50 -9.96
C SER A 177 -11.88 5.93 -10.96
N ASP A 178 -12.61 6.78 -11.68
CA ASP A 178 -13.64 6.34 -12.62
C ASP A 178 -13.02 5.58 -13.81
N ASP A 179 -11.89 6.07 -14.32
CA ASP A 179 -11.12 5.39 -15.38
C ASP A 179 -10.64 3.98 -14.93
N ILE A 180 -10.20 3.85 -13.68
CA ILE A 180 -9.78 2.56 -13.11
C ILE A 180 -10.97 1.60 -13.04
N LEU A 181 -12.15 2.10 -12.66
CA LEU A 181 -13.36 1.29 -12.53
C LEU A 181 -13.87 0.81 -13.89
N GLU A 182 -13.72 1.60 -14.95
CA GLU A 182 -14.06 1.17 -16.31
C GLU A 182 -13.22 -0.02 -16.79
N CYS A 183 -12.04 -0.23 -16.19
CA CYS A 183 -11.17 -1.37 -16.50
C CYS A 183 -11.67 -2.67 -15.83
N VAL A 184 -12.43 -2.60 -14.74
CA VAL A 184 -12.88 -3.74 -13.94
C VAL A 184 -14.14 -4.39 -14.57
N LYS A 185 -13.95 -5.05 -15.70
CA LYS A 185 -14.99 -5.75 -16.47
C LYS A 185 -14.59 -7.21 -16.73
N ASP A 186 -15.54 -8.14 -16.83
CA ASP A 186 -15.23 -9.57 -16.97
C ASP A 186 -14.40 -9.90 -18.23
N ASN A 187 -14.62 -9.17 -19.32
CA ASN A 187 -13.86 -9.32 -20.57
C ASN A 187 -12.40 -8.83 -20.47
N ASN A 188 -12.07 -8.08 -19.41
CA ASN A 188 -10.73 -7.56 -19.17
C ASN A 188 -9.91 -8.43 -18.22
N VAL A 189 -10.47 -9.53 -17.69
CA VAL A 189 -9.78 -10.39 -16.73
C VAL A 189 -8.58 -11.08 -17.39
N ILE A 190 -7.41 -10.89 -16.77
CA ILE A 190 -6.14 -11.52 -17.20
C ILE A 190 -5.60 -12.53 -16.19
N GLY A 191 -6.14 -12.56 -14.96
CA GLY A 191 -5.73 -13.54 -13.96
C GLY A 191 -6.71 -13.65 -12.80
N ARG A 192 -6.86 -14.86 -12.23
CA ARG A 192 -7.66 -15.14 -11.03
C ARG A 192 -6.83 -16.00 -10.09
N GLY A 193 -6.75 -15.63 -8.81
CA GLY A 193 -6.01 -16.38 -7.79
C GLY A 193 -6.48 -16.08 -6.37
N GLY A 194 -5.80 -16.68 -5.38
CA GLY A 194 -6.15 -16.51 -3.96
C GLY A 194 -6.06 -15.06 -3.46
N ALA A 195 -5.23 -14.24 -4.11
CA ALA A 195 -5.10 -12.81 -3.80
C ALA A 195 -6.17 -11.93 -4.48
N GLY A 196 -6.99 -12.48 -5.39
CA GLY A 196 -8.03 -11.73 -6.09
C GLY A 196 -8.01 -11.89 -7.62
N VAL A 197 -8.61 -10.91 -8.31
CA VAL A 197 -8.78 -10.91 -9.76
C VAL A 197 -8.01 -9.75 -10.36
N VAL A 198 -7.23 -10.00 -11.41
CA VAL A 198 -6.45 -9.00 -12.13
C VAL A 198 -7.11 -8.70 -13.47
N TYR A 199 -7.28 -7.41 -13.76
CA TYR A 199 -7.89 -6.90 -14.98
C TYR A 199 -6.87 -6.08 -15.77
N ARG A 200 -6.87 -6.21 -17.10
CA ARG A 200 -6.14 -5.32 -17.99
C ARG A 200 -6.96 -4.06 -18.23
N GLY A 201 -6.33 -2.90 -18.08
CA GLY A 201 -6.91 -1.60 -18.35
C GLY A 201 -6.13 -0.82 -19.40
N VAL A 202 -6.80 0.11 -20.04
CA VAL A 202 -6.18 1.15 -20.86
C VAL A 202 -6.72 2.48 -20.36
N THR A 203 -5.84 3.36 -19.91
CA THR A 203 -6.19 4.70 -19.41
C THR A 203 -6.56 5.63 -20.58
N PRO A 204 -7.17 6.80 -20.32
CA PRO A 204 -7.57 7.73 -21.38
C PRO A 204 -6.44 8.20 -22.31
N ASN A 205 -5.19 8.22 -21.82
CA ASN A 205 -4.00 8.56 -22.59
C ASN A 205 -3.37 7.37 -23.35
N GLY A 206 -4.01 6.19 -23.33
CA GLY A 206 -3.53 4.98 -24.02
C GLY A 206 -2.51 4.14 -23.24
N GLU A 207 -2.19 4.52 -21.99
CA GLU A 207 -1.31 3.73 -21.14
C GLU A 207 -1.98 2.44 -20.67
N GLN A 208 -1.26 1.32 -20.74
CA GLN A 208 -1.77 0.02 -20.28
C GLN A 208 -1.48 -0.17 -18.79
N VAL A 209 -2.49 -0.61 -18.04
CA VAL A 209 -2.39 -0.86 -16.59
C VAL A 209 -2.93 -2.24 -16.22
N ALA A 210 -2.45 -2.78 -15.11
CA ALA A 210 -3.03 -3.96 -14.47
C ALA A 210 -3.75 -3.53 -13.18
N VAL A 211 -5.03 -3.83 -13.07
CA VAL A 211 -5.85 -3.52 -11.90
C VAL A 211 -6.12 -4.81 -11.14
N LYS A 212 -5.53 -4.98 -9.95
CA LYS A 212 -5.76 -6.12 -9.06
C LYS A 212 -6.87 -5.77 -8.08
N LYS A 213 -8.03 -6.41 -8.23
CA LYS A 213 -9.14 -6.37 -7.27
C LYS A 213 -8.92 -7.43 -6.21
N LEU A 214 -8.65 -6.99 -4.99
CA LEU A 214 -8.51 -7.89 -3.84
C LEU A 214 -9.87 -8.44 -3.42
N LEU A 215 -9.88 -9.67 -2.91
CA LEU A 215 -11.09 -10.27 -2.33
C LEU A 215 -11.54 -9.43 -1.12
N GLY A 216 -12.85 -9.19 -1.03
CA GLY A 216 -13.44 -8.24 -0.08
C GLY A 216 -13.13 -8.59 1.38
N ILE A 217 -13.21 -7.57 2.24
CA ILE A 217 -13.04 -7.71 3.69
C ILE A 217 -14.18 -8.58 4.21
N THR A 218 -13.96 -9.88 4.36
CA THR A 218 -14.89 -10.75 5.09
C THR A 218 -14.99 -10.21 6.52
N LYS A 219 -16.19 -9.78 6.92
CA LYS A 219 -16.50 -9.37 8.30
C LYS A 219 -16.10 -10.51 9.25
N GLY A 220 -14.93 -10.41 9.88
CA GLY A 220 -14.40 -11.41 10.81
C GLY A 220 -12.92 -11.77 10.63
N SER A 221 -12.28 -11.47 9.49
CA SER A 221 -10.84 -11.69 9.31
C SER A 221 -10.05 -10.43 9.63
N SER A 222 -9.19 -10.48 10.65
CA SER A 222 -8.26 -9.40 11.03
C SER A 222 -7.11 -9.18 10.03
N HIS A 223 -6.98 -10.04 9.02
CA HIS A 223 -5.94 -9.98 8.02
C HIS A 223 -6.42 -9.21 6.78
N ASP A 224 -5.69 -8.17 6.37
CA ASP A 224 -6.00 -7.30 5.23
C ASP A 224 -5.58 -7.89 3.87
N ASN A 225 -5.48 -9.23 3.78
CA ASN A 225 -5.04 -9.96 2.58
C ASN A 225 -3.70 -9.48 1.98
N GLY A 226 -2.79 -8.92 2.80
CA GLY A 226 -1.49 -8.46 2.32
C GLY A 226 -1.49 -7.05 1.73
N LEU A 227 -2.63 -6.36 1.75
CA LEU A 227 -2.81 -5.02 1.19
C LEU A 227 -1.84 -4.00 1.80
N SER A 228 -1.73 -3.95 3.13
CA SER A 228 -0.83 -2.99 3.79
C SER A 228 0.62 -3.30 3.50
N ALA A 229 1.00 -4.58 3.40
CA ALA A 229 2.36 -4.98 3.04
C ALA A 229 2.71 -4.50 1.63
N GLU A 230 1.80 -4.72 0.67
CA GLU A 230 1.99 -4.37 -0.73
C GLU A 230 2.03 -2.84 -0.94
N ILE A 231 1.10 -2.09 -0.32
CA ILE A 231 1.09 -0.60 -0.36
C ILE A 231 2.34 -0.02 0.30
N ARG A 232 2.71 -0.51 1.49
CA ARG A 232 3.85 0.03 2.25
C ARG A 232 5.16 -0.21 1.50
N THR A 233 5.29 -1.38 0.88
CA THR A 233 6.46 -1.81 0.10
C THR A 233 6.53 -1.07 -1.22
N LEU A 234 5.60 -1.35 -2.12
CA LEU A 234 5.64 -0.82 -3.49
C LEU A 234 5.36 0.68 -3.58
N GLY A 235 4.69 1.28 -2.58
CA GLY A 235 4.48 2.72 -2.53
C GLY A 235 5.75 3.53 -2.27
N LYS A 236 6.84 2.90 -1.78
CA LYS A 236 8.09 3.58 -1.40
C LYS A 236 9.29 3.19 -2.25
N ILE A 237 9.28 2.00 -2.84
CA ILE A 237 10.43 1.48 -3.60
C ILE A 237 10.27 1.70 -5.10
N ARG A 238 11.39 1.88 -5.79
CA ARG A 238 11.43 1.95 -7.26
C ARG A 238 12.72 1.31 -7.75
N HIS A 239 12.57 0.27 -8.57
CA HIS A 239 13.70 -0.46 -9.14
C HIS A 239 13.31 -0.98 -10.53
N ARG A 240 14.27 -1.06 -11.46
CA ARG A 240 14.01 -1.50 -12.84
C ARG A 240 13.44 -2.92 -12.93
N ASN A 241 13.79 -3.78 -11.97
CA ASN A 241 13.35 -5.18 -11.95
C ASN A 241 12.30 -5.47 -10.87
N ILE A 242 11.49 -4.47 -10.50
CA ILE A 242 10.37 -4.62 -9.57
C ILE A 242 9.15 -3.95 -10.19
N VAL A 243 8.01 -4.64 -10.17
CA VAL A 243 6.75 -4.10 -10.72
C VAL A 243 6.35 -2.83 -9.97
N ARG A 244 6.06 -1.79 -10.72
CA ARG A 244 5.69 -0.48 -10.20
C ARG A 244 4.21 -0.40 -9.84
N LEU A 245 3.93 -0.10 -8.57
CA LEU A 245 2.60 0.31 -8.12
C LEU A 245 2.37 1.78 -8.48
N LYS A 246 1.36 2.04 -9.31
CA LYS A 246 0.98 3.38 -9.77
C LYS A 246 0.02 4.04 -8.80
N ALA A 247 -0.99 3.30 -8.36
CA ALA A 247 -2.06 3.83 -7.53
C ALA A 247 -2.70 2.74 -6.66
N PHE A 248 -3.38 3.18 -5.61
CA PHE A 248 -4.29 2.39 -4.80
C PHE A 248 -5.66 3.07 -4.82
N CYS A 249 -6.71 2.34 -5.16
CA CYS A 249 -8.07 2.85 -5.19
C CYS A 249 -8.96 1.99 -4.29
N SER A 250 -9.71 2.60 -3.37
CA SER A 250 -10.53 1.84 -2.42
C SER A 250 -11.87 2.48 -2.12
N ASN A 251 -12.82 1.65 -1.72
CA ASN A 251 -14.08 2.06 -1.11
C ASN A 251 -14.33 1.20 0.14
N LYS A 252 -15.55 1.24 0.69
CA LYS A 252 -15.88 0.51 1.93
C LYS A 252 -15.83 -1.03 1.80
N GLU A 253 -15.88 -1.57 0.59
CA GLU A 253 -16.05 -2.99 0.33
C GLU A 253 -14.90 -3.59 -0.50
N THR A 254 -14.25 -2.77 -1.32
CA THR A 254 -13.31 -3.20 -2.35
C THR A 254 -12.03 -2.39 -2.30
N ASN A 255 -10.91 -3.09 -2.46
CA ASN A 255 -9.58 -2.52 -2.63
C ASN A 255 -9.06 -2.90 -4.02
N LEU A 256 -8.55 -1.91 -4.75
CA LEU A 256 -7.94 -2.03 -6.06
C LEU A 256 -6.49 -1.54 -5.99
N LEU A 257 -5.57 -2.34 -6.49
CA LEU A 257 -4.18 -1.95 -6.70
C LEU A 257 -3.93 -1.80 -8.19
N VAL A 258 -3.32 -0.69 -8.60
CA VAL A 258 -3.07 -0.36 -10.01
C VAL A 258 -1.57 -0.41 -10.26
N TYR A 259 -1.14 -1.32 -11.12
CA TYR A 259 0.26 -1.51 -11.51
C TYR A 259 0.45 -1.14 -12.97
N GLU A 260 1.71 -0.98 -13.37
CA GLU A 260 2.06 -1.09 -14.79
C GLU A 260 1.69 -2.46 -15.35
N TYR A 261 1.30 -2.50 -16.62
CA TYR A 261 0.91 -3.74 -17.28
C TYR A 261 2.12 -4.47 -17.87
N MET A 262 2.23 -5.76 -17.60
CA MET A 262 3.28 -6.65 -18.12
C MET A 262 2.70 -7.53 -19.25
N PRO A 263 2.90 -7.16 -20.53
CA PRO A 263 2.19 -7.78 -21.65
C PRO A 263 2.58 -9.25 -21.92
N ASN A 264 3.77 -9.68 -21.50
CA ASN A 264 4.22 -11.06 -21.68
C ASN A 264 3.81 -11.99 -20.54
N GLY A 265 3.07 -11.48 -19.54
CA GLY A 265 2.56 -12.26 -18.42
C GLY A 265 3.66 -12.69 -17.45
N SER A 266 3.44 -13.81 -16.76
CA SER A 266 4.40 -14.35 -15.79
C SER A 266 5.41 -15.31 -16.43
N LEU A 267 6.61 -15.38 -15.86
CA LEU A 267 7.66 -16.32 -16.30
C LEU A 267 7.16 -17.77 -16.25
N GLY A 268 6.46 -18.17 -15.19
CA GLY A 268 5.94 -19.54 -15.06
C GLY A 268 4.95 -19.92 -16.17
N GLU A 269 4.07 -19.00 -16.58
CA GLU A 269 3.16 -19.21 -17.71
C GLU A 269 3.91 -19.33 -19.04
N VAL A 270 4.92 -18.48 -19.26
CA VAL A 270 5.70 -18.51 -20.50
C VAL A 270 6.55 -19.78 -20.57
N LEU A 271 7.24 -20.14 -19.49
CA LEU A 271 8.20 -21.24 -19.42
C LEU A 271 7.54 -22.62 -19.54
N HIS A 272 6.44 -22.84 -18.81
CA HIS A 272 5.74 -24.13 -18.78
C HIS A 272 4.59 -24.21 -19.79
N GLY A 273 4.22 -23.09 -20.40
CA GLY A 273 3.20 -23.02 -21.43
C GLY A 273 3.72 -23.38 -22.82
N LYS A 274 2.83 -23.25 -23.81
CA LYS A 274 3.13 -23.45 -25.24
C LYS A 274 4.23 -22.50 -25.77
N ARG A 275 4.49 -21.40 -25.06
CA ARG A 275 5.51 -20.40 -25.41
C ARG A 275 6.90 -20.71 -24.86
N GLY A 276 7.09 -21.80 -24.11
CA GLY A 276 8.38 -22.07 -23.45
C GLY A 276 9.55 -22.33 -24.38
N SER A 277 9.28 -22.70 -25.64
CA SER A 277 10.30 -22.82 -26.69
C SER A 277 10.86 -21.47 -27.17
N PHE A 278 10.13 -20.37 -26.98
CA PHE A 278 10.62 -19.03 -27.33
C PHE A 278 11.66 -18.50 -26.34
N LEU A 279 11.64 -18.99 -25.08
CA LEU A 279 12.65 -18.66 -24.08
C LEU A 279 13.93 -19.48 -24.34
N LYS A 280 14.73 -19.02 -25.31
CA LYS A 280 16.10 -19.51 -25.53
C LYS A 280 16.96 -19.29 -24.29
N TRP A 281 18.08 -20.00 -24.22
CA TRP A 281 18.99 -19.97 -23.07
C TRP A 281 19.41 -18.55 -22.65
N GLU A 282 19.83 -17.73 -23.60
CA GLU A 282 20.24 -16.33 -23.35
C GLU A 282 19.13 -15.53 -22.64
N MET A 283 17.88 -15.68 -23.08
CA MET A 283 16.74 -15.01 -22.47
C MET A 283 16.47 -15.52 -21.06
N ARG A 284 16.59 -16.84 -20.83
CA ARG A 284 16.44 -17.43 -19.49
C ARG A 284 17.49 -16.90 -18.52
N LEU A 285 18.74 -16.81 -18.96
CA LEU A 285 19.83 -16.26 -18.15
C LEU A 285 19.66 -14.77 -17.88
N LYS A 286 19.22 -13.99 -18.88
CA LYS A 286 18.87 -12.56 -18.71
C LYS A 286 17.79 -12.39 -17.64
N ILE A 287 16.70 -13.14 -17.74
CA ILE A 287 15.58 -13.12 -16.79
C ILE A 287 16.06 -13.49 -15.38
N ALA A 288 16.89 -14.53 -15.24
CA ALA A 288 17.46 -14.93 -13.96
C ALA A 288 18.26 -13.79 -13.31
N ILE A 289 19.16 -13.16 -14.07
CA ILE A 289 20.00 -12.05 -13.57
C ILE A 289 19.14 -10.85 -13.16
N GLU A 290 18.14 -10.50 -13.96
CA GLU A 290 17.23 -9.38 -13.71
C GLU A 290 16.34 -9.60 -12.48
N ALA A 291 15.77 -10.80 -12.33
CA ALA A 291 15.02 -11.15 -11.12
C ALA A 291 15.92 -11.16 -9.87
N ALA A 292 17.15 -11.69 -9.99
CA ALA A 292 18.13 -11.67 -8.90
C ALA A 292 18.50 -10.24 -8.48
N LYS A 293 18.64 -9.30 -9.43
CA LYS A 293 18.87 -7.88 -9.13
C LYS A 293 17.71 -7.25 -8.38
N GLY A 294 16.46 -7.55 -8.78
CA GLY A 294 15.26 -7.09 -8.08
C GLY A 294 15.24 -7.55 -6.62
N LEU A 295 15.53 -8.83 -6.37
CA LEU A 295 15.60 -9.39 -5.01
C LEU A 295 16.79 -8.83 -4.21
N SER A 296 17.96 -8.68 -4.85
CA SER A 296 19.15 -8.11 -4.20
C SER A 296 18.91 -6.68 -3.72
N TYR A 297 18.20 -5.87 -4.49
CA TYR A 297 17.79 -4.52 -4.08
C TYR A 297 16.91 -4.54 -2.83
N LEU A 298 15.92 -5.44 -2.75
CA LEU A 298 15.05 -5.58 -1.57
C LEU A 298 15.82 -5.95 -0.30
N HIS A 299 16.81 -6.84 -0.44
CA HIS A 299 17.58 -7.36 0.69
C HIS A 299 18.67 -6.40 1.17
N HIS A 300 19.32 -5.67 0.26
CA HIS A 300 20.56 -4.97 0.59
C HIS A 300 20.56 -3.46 0.39
N ASP A 301 19.62 -2.94 -0.41
CA ASP A 301 19.59 -1.51 -0.75
C ASP A 301 18.37 -0.80 -0.13
N CYS A 302 17.34 -1.56 0.26
CA CYS A 302 16.22 -1.06 1.06
C CYS A 302 16.59 -0.96 2.55
N SER A 303 16.16 0.13 3.19
CA SER A 303 16.24 0.32 4.63
C SER A 303 14.87 0.74 5.19
N PRO A 304 14.22 -0.08 6.04
CA PRO A 304 14.65 -1.42 6.50
C PRO A 304 14.63 -2.48 5.37
N LEU A 305 15.37 -3.56 5.58
CA LEU A 305 15.44 -4.72 4.67
C LEU A 305 14.04 -5.28 4.42
N ILE A 306 13.77 -5.67 3.17
CA ILE A 306 12.46 -6.21 2.74
C ILE A 306 12.62 -7.67 2.30
N ILE A 307 11.92 -8.58 2.97
CA ILE A 307 11.82 -9.99 2.57
C ILE A 307 10.54 -10.18 1.77
N HIS A 308 10.62 -10.81 0.60
CA HIS A 308 9.48 -11.03 -0.29
C HIS A 308 8.54 -12.15 0.18
N ARG A 309 9.10 -13.30 0.60
CA ARG A 309 8.41 -14.48 1.15
C ARG A 309 7.52 -15.28 0.20
N ASP A 310 7.47 -14.92 -1.08
CA ASP A 310 6.71 -15.66 -2.11
C ASP A 310 7.38 -15.55 -3.47
N VAL A 311 8.70 -15.69 -3.49
CA VAL A 311 9.47 -15.72 -4.74
C VAL A 311 9.12 -17.01 -5.49
N LYS A 312 8.61 -16.88 -6.71
CA LYS A 312 8.27 -17.99 -7.61
C LYS A 312 8.21 -17.51 -9.06
N SER A 313 8.26 -18.44 -10.01
CA SER A 313 8.22 -18.11 -11.44
C SER A 313 6.94 -17.35 -11.85
N ASN A 314 5.81 -17.58 -11.18
CA ASN A 314 4.57 -16.83 -11.44
C ASN A 314 4.57 -15.39 -10.89
N ASN A 315 5.46 -15.07 -9.94
CA ASN A 315 5.63 -13.73 -9.37
C ASN A 315 6.79 -12.95 -10.01
N ILE A 316 7.34 -13.47 -11.11
CA ILE A 316 8.29 -12.76 -11.96
C ILE A 316 7.56 -12.46 -13.27
N LEU A 317 7.20 -11.19 -13.48
CA LEU A 317 6.48 -10.75 -14.66
C LEU A 317 7.43 -10.24 -15.74
N LEU A 318 6.99 -10.32 -17.00
CA LEU A 318 7.79 -9.97 -18.17
C LEU A 318 7.16 -8.79 -18.93
N ASN A 319 7.95 -7.73 -19.13
CA ASN A 319 7.52 -6.59 -19.95
C ASN A 319 7.59 -6.93 -21.45
N SER A 320 7.31 -5.96 -22.34
CA SER A 320 7.35 -6.15 -23.80
C SER A 320 8.68 -6.67 -24.34
N ASP A 321 9.78 -6.29 -23.69
CA ASP A 321 11.16 -6.63 -24.07
C ASP A 321 11.68 -7.87 -23.34
N PHE A 322 10.77 -8.63 -22.72
CA PHE A 322 11.05 -9.80 -21.89
C PHE A 322 11.99 -9.51 -20.72
N GLU A 323 11.98 -8.27 -20.20
CA GLU A 323 12.72 -7.93 -18.99
C GLU A 323 11.93 -8.36 -17.75
N ALA A 324 12.65 -8.94 -16.78
CA ALA A 324 12.06 -9.52 -15.59
C ALA A 324 11.78 -8.47 -14.50
N HIS A 325 10.59 -8.55 -13.93
CA HIS A 325 10.12 -7.69 -12.85
C HIS A 325 9.51 -8.53 -11.73
N VAL A 326 10.07 -8.44 -10.53
CA VAL A 326 9.54 -9.11 -9.33
C VAL A 326 8.23 -8.45 -8.90
N ALA A 327 7.21 -9.26 -8.60
CA ALA A 327 5.82 -8.86 -8.37
C ALA A 327 5.20 -9.57 -7.16
N ASP A 328 4.02 -9.11 -6.75
CA ASP A 328 3.19 -9.70 -5.68
C ASP A 328 3.83 -9.67 -4.28
N PHE A 329 3.84 -8.47 -3.70
CA PHE A 329 4.41 -8.19 -2.37
C PHE A 329 3.41 -8.39 -1.24
N GLY A 330 2.31 -9.13 -1.47
CA GLY A 330 1.26 -9.34 -0.48
C GLY A 330 1.73 -10.03 0.81
N LEU A 331 2.84 -10.77 0.76
CA LEU A 331 3.44 -11.42 1.93
C LEU A 331 4.72 -10.74 2.43
N ALA A 332 5.12 -9.62 1.80
CA ALA A 332 6.39 -8.96 2.08
C ALA A 332 6.46 -8.44 3.52
N LYS A 333 7.68 -8.47 4.09
CA LYS A 333 7.92 -8.10 5.49
C LYS A 333 9.18 -7.27 5.64
N TYR A 334 9.13 -6.29 6.54
CA TYR A 334 10.27 -5.46 6.91
C TYR A 334 10.94 -6.03 8.16
N LEU A 335 12.25 -6.26 8.13
CA LEU A 335 13.01 -6.60 9.33
C LEU A 335 13.59 -5.33 9.97
N GLN A 336 13.25 -5.10 11.25
CA GLN A 336 13.71 -3.93 12.00
C GLN A 336 15.02 -4.16 12.76
N ASP A 337 15.41 -5.41 13.03
CA ASP A 337 16.67 -5.75 13.70
C ASP A 337 17.52 -6.70 12.84
N THR A 338 18.72 -6.27 12.46
CA THR A 338 19.68 -6.99 11.62
C THR A 338 20.35 -8.20 12.31
N GLY A 339 19.79 -8.71 13.41
CA GLY A 339 20.43 -9.76 14.22
C GLY A 339 19.49 -10.83 14.80
N ALA A 340 18.16 -10.68 14.70
CA ALA A 340 17.21 -11.66 15.22
C ALA A 340 16.23 -12.08 14.13
N SER A 341 16.26 -13.36 13.75
CA SER A 341 15.24 -13.93 12.88
C SER A 341 13.86 -13.81 13.55
N GLU A 342 12.90 -13.22 12.83
CA GLU A 342 11.55 -13.04 13.34
C GLU A 342 10.74 -14.33 13.18
N CYS A 343 10.11 -14.78 14.28
CA CYS A 343 9.20 -15.92 14.26
C CYS A 343 7.84 -15.50 13.68
N MET A 344 7.32 -16.26 12.72
CA MET A 344 6.02 -16.00 12.09
C MET A 344 4.88 -16.73 12.80
N SER A 345 3.68 -16.16 12.81
CA SER A 345 2.47 -16.82 13.34
C SER A 345 1.93 -17.95 12.46
N ALA A 346 2.38 -18.02 11.20
CA ALA A 346 2.01 -19.05 10.24
C ALA A 346 3.07 -19.20 9.12
N VAL A 347 3.12 -20.39 8.52
CA VAL A 347 3.85 -20.63 7.26
C VAL A 347 3.04 -20.01 6.12
N ALA A 348 3.68 -19.16 5.32
CA ALA A 348 3.07 -18.56 4.13
C ALA A 348 4.07 -18.57 2.98
N GLY A 349 3.62 -18.94 1.78
CA GLY A 349 4.44 -19.10 0.59
C GLY A 349 3.86 -20.16 -0.33
N SER A 350 4.46 -20.33 -1.50
CA SER A 350 3.98 -21.29 -2.50
C SER A 350 4.65 -22.66 -2.35
N TYR A 351 3.85 -23.73 -2.42
CA TYR A 351 4.34 -25.10 -2.29
C TYR A 351 5.42 -25.40 -3.36
N GLY A 352 6.50 -26.07 -2.96
CA GLY A 352 7.68 -26.30 -3.80
C GLY A 352 8.74 -25.19 -3.80
N TYR A 353 8.42 -24.01 -3.24
CA TYR A 353 9.37 -22.88 -3.10
C TYR A 353 9.76 -22.60 -1.64
N ILE A 354 9.00 -23.11 -0.68
CA ILE A 354 9.22 -22.84 0.75
C ILE A 354 10.51 -23.51 1.21
N ALA A 355 11.40 -22.72 1.81
CA ALA A 355 12.63 -23.22 2.41
C ALA A 355 12.33 -24.22 3.56
N PRO A 356 13.05 -25.36 3.65
CA PRO A 356 12.74 -26.40 4.64
C PRO A 356 12.71 -25.90 6.08
N GLU A 357 13.70 -25.11 6.50
CA GLU A 357 13.80 -24.56 7.84
C GLU A 357 12.65 -23.61 8.18
N TYR A 358 12.10 -22.89 7.20
CA TYR A 358 10.96 -22.01 7.43
C TYR A 358 9.71 -22.83 7.77
N ALA A 359 9.51 -23.97 7.10
CA ALA A 359 8.39 -24.87 7.38
C ALA A 359 8.43 -25.44 8.81
N TYR A 360 9.62 -25.69 9.37
CA TYR A 360 9.77 -26.31 10.69
C TYR A 360 9.94 -25.32 11.84
N THR A 361 10.58 -24.17 11.61
CA THR A 361 10.99 -23.26 12.70
C THR A 361 10.21 -21.95 12.76
N LEU A 362 9.43 -21.64 11.71
CA LEU A 362 8.74 -20.35 11.52
C LEU A 362 9.67 -19.12 11.49
N LYS A 363 10.98 -19.34 11.53
CA LYS A 363 12.00 -18.30 11.38
C LYS A 363 12.10 -17.91 9.90
N VAL A 364 12.01 -16.61 9.64
CA VAL A 364 12.18 -16.05 8.30
C VAL A 364 13.32 -15.06 8.32
N ASP A 365 14.20 -15.21 7.33
CA ASP A 365 15.27 -14.29 6.98
C ASP A 365 15.31 -14.14 5.44
N GLU A 366 16.22 -13.30 4.95
CA GLU A 366 16.43 -13.11 3.52
C GLU A 366 16.87 -14.40 2.79
N LYS A 367 17.42 -15.39 3.51
CA LYS A 367 17.86 -16.68 2.94
C LYS A 367 16.69 -17.58 2.54
N SER A 368 15.50 -17.32 3.06
CA SER A 368 14.27 -17.98 2.62
C SER A 368 13.90 -17.58 1.18
N ASP A 369 14.10 -16.32 0.81
CA ASP A 369 13.93 -15.84 -0.57
C ASP A 369 15.01 -16.40 -1.49
N VAL A 370 16.25 -16.55 -0.99
CA VAL A 370 17.36 -17.16 -1.74
C VAL A 370 17.03 -18.60 -2.14
N TYR A 371 16.51 -19.42 -1.22
CA TYR A 371 16.08 -20.79 -1.52
C TYR A 371 15.00 -20.80 -2.62
N SER A 372 13.97 -19.98 -2.43
CA SER A 372 12.86 -19.83 -3.37
C SER A 372 13.36 -19.42 -4.76
N PHE A 373 14.35 -18.53 -4.83
CA PHE A 373 14.99 -18.14 -6.09
C PHE A 373 15.84 -19.27 -6.70
N GLY A 374 16.50 -20.08 -5.88
CA GLY A 374 17.19 -21.29 -6.33
C GLY A 374 16.26 -22.26 -7.06
N VAL A 375 15.03 -22.42 -6.55
CA VAL A 375 13.99 -23.21 -7.23
C VAL A 375 13.63 -22.60 -8.59
N VAL A 376 13.50 -21.27 -8.69
CA VAL A 376 13.27 -20.59 -9.99
C VAL A 376 14.40 -20.84 -10.98
N LEU A 377 15.66 -20.86 -10.53
CA LEU A 377 16.80 -21.21 -11.39
C LEU A 377 16.69 -22.66 -11.91
N LEU A 378 16.26 -23.60 -11.06
CA LEU A 378 16.02 -24.98 -11.48
C LEU A 378 14.88 -25.09 -12.49
N GLU A 379 13.79 -24.32 -12.32
CA GLU A 379 12.73 -24.24 -13.34
C GLU A 379 13.30 -23.73 -14.67
N LEU A 380 14.11 -22.67 -14.67
CA LEU A 380 14.72 -22.11 -15.88
C LEU A 380 15.66 -23.08 -16.59
N ILE A 381 16.44 -23.87 -15.84
CA ILE A 381 17.35 -24.89 -16.40
C ILE A 381 16.55 -26.05 -17.03
N THR A 382 15.54 -26.55 -16.31
CA THR A 382 14.87 -27.82 -16.63
C THR A 382 13.62 -27.65 -17.47
N GLY A 383 13.02 -26.46 -17.47
CA GLY A 383 11.69 -26.20 -18.03
C GLY A 383 10.54 -26.83 -17.26
N ARG A 384 10.80 -27.49 -16.13
CA ARG A 384 9.84 -28.24 -15.32
C ARG A 384 9.27 -27.40 -14.20
N ARG A 385 8.04 -27.72 -13.78
CA ARG A 385 7.43 -27.11 -12.60
C ARG A 385 8.10 -27.65 -11.32
N PRO A 386 8.13 -26.89 -10.21
CA PRO A 386 8.78 -27.31 -8.97
C PRO A 386 8.18 -28.54 -8.32
N VAL A 387 6.87 -28.72 -8.52
CA VAL A 387 6.08 -29.85 -8.03
C VAL A 387 5.34 -30.46 -9.22
N GLY A 388 5.24 -31.78 -9.24
CA GLY A 388 4.62 -32.52 -10.33
C GLY A 388 5.14 -33.94 -10.43
N ASP A 389 4.99 -34.51 -11.62
CA ASP A 389 5.27 -35.92 -11.87
C ASP A 389 6.78 -36.14 -12.11
N PHE A 390 7.50 -36.39 -11.01
CA PHE A 390 8.92 -36.75 -11.00
C PHE A 390 9.15 -38.26 -10.90
N GLY A 391 8.11 -39.07 -11.11
CA GLY A 391 8.18 -40.53 -11.14
C GLY A 391 8.04 -41.23 -9.79
N GLU A 392 8.26 -40.54 -8.67
CA GLU A 392 7.95 -41.03 -7.32
C GLU A 392 7.04 -40.02 -6.59
N GLU A 393 6.09 -40.51 -5.79
CA GLU A 393 5.21 -39.65 -4.99
C GLU A 393 6.04 -38.81 -4.00
N GLY A 394 5.83 -37.49 -4.01
CA GLY A 394 6.41 -36.58 -3.04
C GLY A 394 7.80 -36.01 -3.39
N LEU A 395 8.38 -36.39 -4.53
CA LEU A 395 9.62 -35.76 -5.02
C LEU A 395 9.36 -34.34 -5.55
N ASP A 396 10.15 -33.37 -5.09
CA ASP A 396 10.20 -32.04 -5.67
C ASP A 396 11.35 -31.88 -6.68
N ILE A 397 11.38 -30.74 -7.39
CA ILE A 397 12.42 -30.43 -8.39
C ILE A 397 13.83 -30.41 -7.80
N VAL A 398 13.99 -30.05 -6.51
CA VAL A 398 15.30 -29.95 -5.85
C VAL A 398 15.84 -31.35 -5.61
N GLN A 399 15.03 -32.22 -5.00
CA GLN A 399 15.39 -33.62 -4.74
C GLN A 399 15.62 -34.39 -6.03
N TRP A 400 14.70 -34.27 -7.00
CA TRP A 400 14.83 -34.89 -8.31
C TRP A 400 16.13 -34.47 -9.00
N THR A 401 16.44 -33.18 -9.00
CA THR A 401 17.66 -32.66 -9.63
C THR A 401 18.93 -33.21 -8.94
N LYS A 402 18.96 -33.25 -7.60
CA LYS A 402 20.07 -33.85 -6.85
C LYS A 402 20.30 -35.31 -7.25
N MET A 403 19.24 -36.09 -7.40
CA MET A 403 19.30 -37.50 -7.82
C MET A 403 19.81 -37.65 -9.27
N GLN A 404 19.29 -36.89 -10.22
CA GLN A 404 19.68 -37.01 -11.62
C GLN A 404 21.13 -36.60 -11.88
N THR A 405 21.62 -35.60 -11.12
CA THR A 405 22.94 -35.00 -11.33
C THR A 405 24.02 -35.55 -10.40
N ASN A 406 23.66 -36.38 -9.42
CA ASN A 406 24.53 -36.74 -8.29
C ASN A 406 25.12 -35.50 -7.59
N SER A 407 24.38 -34.37 -7.59
CA SER A 407 24.83 -33.06 -7.11
C SER A 407 26.10 -32.51 -7.78
N SER A 408 26.53 -33.08 -8.91
CA SER A 408 27.67 -32.59 -9.71
C SER A 408 27.18 -31.59 -10.75
N LYS A 409 27.91 -30.47 -10.89
CA LYS A 409 27.55 -29.42 -11.85
C LYS A 409 27.58 -29.91 -13.30
N GLU A 410 28.47 -30.85 -13.61
CA GLU A 410 28.59 -31.54 -14.90
C GLU A 410 27.33 -32.35 -15.23
N GLY A 411 26.61 -32.81 -14.21
CA GLY A 411 25.35 -33.53 -14.34
C GLY A 411 24.21 -32.71 -14.96
N VAL A 412 24.34 -31.38 -15.05
CA VAL A 412 23.31 -30.47 -15.61
C VAL A 412 22.82 -30.92 -16.99
N VAL A 413 23.70 -31.52 -17.81
CA VAL A 413 23.37 -32.00 -19.15
C VAL A 413 22.19 -32.98 -19.17
N LYS A 414 22.01 -33.75 -18.09
CA LYS A 414 20.94 -34.74 -17.96
C LYS A 414 19.55 -34.13 -17.68
N ILE A 415 19.53 -32.90 -17.14
CA ILE A 415 18.32 -32.25 -16.66
C ILE A 415 17.93 -31.02 -17.50
N LEU A 416 18.80 -30.61 -18.43
CA LEU A 416 18.55 -29.48 -19.32
C LEU A 416 17.22 -29.65 -20.04
N ASP A 417 16.46 -28.56 -20.13
CA ASP A 417 15.23 -28.52 -20.91
C ASP A 417 15.49 -28.93 -22.35
N GLN A 418 14.87 -30.03 -22.77
CA GLN A 418 15.05 -30.64 -24.09
C GLN A 418 14.66 -29.71 -25.25
N ARG A 419 13.90 -28.64 -24.96
CA ARG A 419 13.51 -27.61 -25.95
C ARG A 419 14.64 -26.62 -26.24
N LEU A 420 15.67 -26.56 -25.39
CA LEU A 420 16.82 -25.69 -25.59
C LEU A 420 17.77 -26.28 -26.65
N SER A 421 18.14 -25.46 -27.62
CA SER A 421 19.17 -25.79 -28.61
C SER A 421 20.37 -24.86 -28.43
N ASN A 422 21.57 -25.39 -28.65
CA ASN A 422 22.83 -24.64 -28.59
C ASN A 422 23.11 -23.92 -27.25
N THR A 423 22.67 -24.50 -26.13
CA THR A 423 22.98 -23.97 -24.79
C THR A 423 24.48 -24.09 -24.51
N PRO A 424 25.18 -22.98 -24.17
CA PRO A 424 26.56 -23.05 -23.71
C PRO A 424 26.64 -23.84 -22.40
N LEU A 425 27.23 -25.03 -22.44
CA LEU A 425 27.27 -25.94 -21.28
C LEU A 425 27.99 -25.33 -20.07
N SER A 426 29.04 -24.52 -20.29
CA SER A 426 29.73 -23.81 -19.21
C SER A 426 28.80 -22.85 -18.45
N GLU A 427 27.94 -22.13 -19.18
CA GLU A 427 26.94 -21.26 -18.57
C GLU A 427 25.90 -22.08 -17.79
N ALA A 428 25.40 -23.16 -18.40
CA ALA A 428 24.42 -24.03 -17.74
C ALA A 428 24.98 -24.66 -16.46
N MET A 429 26.23 -25.13 -16.48
CA MET A 429 26.91 -25.67 -15.31
C MET A 429 27.06 -24.61 -14.21
N GLN A 430 27.39 -23.37 -14.57
CA GLN A 430 27.53 -22.27 -13.61
C GLN A 430 26.18 -21.88 -13.00
N VAL A 431 25.13 -21.72 -13.82
CA VAL A 431 23.78 -21.39 -13.32
C VAL A 431 23.25 -22.53 -12.43
N PHE A 432 23.51 -23.78 -12.81
CA PHE A 432 23.13 -24.93 -12.02
C PHE A 432 23.88 -24.98 -10.68
N PHE A 433 25.18 -24.72 -10.68
CA PHE A 433 25.97 -24.60 -9.45
C PHE A 433 25.40 -23.54 -8.51
N VAL A 434 25.07 -22.34 -9.04
CA VAL A 434 24.43 -21.28 -8.26
C VAL A 434 23.07 -21.71 -7.71
N ALA A 435 22.24 -22.39 -8.51
CA ALA A 435 20.96 -22.93 -8.07
C ALA A 435 21.14 -23.90 -6.89
N MET A 436 22.13 -24.80 -6.98
CA MET A 436 22.45 -25.77 -5.92
C MET A 436 22.97 -25.11 -4.63
N LEU A 437 23.70 -24.00 -4.72
CA LEU A 437 24.08 -23.20 -3.55
C LEU A 437 22.87 -22.50 -2.92
N CYS A 438 21.92 -22.03 -3.73
CA CYS A 438 20.72 -21.37 -3.24
C CYS A 438 19.79 -22.33 -2.50
N VAL A 439 19.68 -23.59 -2.93
CA VAL A 439 18.76 -24.60 -2.36
C VAL A 439 19.41 -25.48 -1.28
N GLN A 440 20.48 -25.02 -0.64
CA GLN A 440 21.05 -25.71 0.52
C GLN A 440 20.03 -25.83 1.66
N GLU A 441 20.12 -26.92 2.41
CA GLU A 441 19.17 -27.22 3.48
C GLU A 441 19.28 -26.18 4.60
N HIS A 442 20.49 -25.79 4.99
CA HIS A 442 20.73 -24.77 5.99
C HIS A 442 20.84 -23.37 5.36
N GLY A 443 20.00 -22.43 5.78
CA GLY A 443 20.00 -21.04 5.27
C GLY A 443 21.34 -20.30 5.41
N VAL A 444 22.16 -20.67 6.40
CA VAL A 444 23.50 -20.08 6.62
C VAL A 444 24.49 -20.43 5.51
N GLU A 445 24.32 -21.58 4.84
CA GLU A 445 25.17 -22.04 3.74
C GLU A 445 24.78 -21.40 2.40
N ARG A 446 23.60 -20.79 2.33
CA ARG A 446 23.10 -20.13 1.13
C ARG A 446 23.82 -18.79 0.92
N PRO A 447 24.15 -18.44 -0.32
CA PRO A 447 24.69 -17.12 -0.63
C PRO A 447 23.66 -16.02 -0.37
N THR A 448 24.11 -14.78 -0.30
CA THR A 448 23.25 -13.60 -0.37
C THR A 448 22.77 -13.35 -1.80
N MET A 449 21.65 -12.64 -1.99
CA MET A 449 21.20 -12.30 -3.35
C MET A 449 22.21 -11.40 -4.09
N ARG A 450 23.01 -10.59 -3.37
CA ARG A 450 24.11 -9.82 -3.98
C ARG A 450 25.21 -10.73 -4.56
N GLU A 451 25.60 -11.79 -3.85
CA GLU A 451 26.55 -12.80 -4.36
C GLU A 451 25.94 -13.60 -5.52
N VAL A 452 24.66 -13.97 -5.45
CA VAL A 452 23.95 -14.65 -6.54
C VAL A 452 23.99 -13.83 -7.82
N VAL A 453 23.72 -12.52 -7.76
CA VAL A 453 23.83 -11.61 -8.93
C VAL A 453 25.23 -11.64 -9.53
N GLN A 454 26.27 -11.60 -8.69
CA GLN A 454 27.66 -11.64 -9.16
C GLN A 454 28.00 -12.98 -9.83
N MET A 455 27.63 -14.10 -9.22
CA MET A 455 27.89 -15.44 -9.77
C MET A 455 27.16 -15.69 -11.09
N LEU A 456 25.91 -15.25 -11.21
CA LEU A 456 25.14 -15.35 -12.46
C LEU A 456 25.69 -14.44 -13.56
N ALA A 457 26.11 -13.21 -13.22
CA ALA A 457 26.72 -12.30 -14.19
C ALA A 457 28.09 -12.80 -14.67
N GLN A 458 28.84 -13.52 -13.83
CA GLN A 458 30.09 -14.17 -14.24
C GLN A 458 29.87 -15.30 -15.26
N ALA A 459 28.72 -15.99 -15.21
CA ALA A 459 28.40 -17.03 -16.19
C ALA A 459 28.41 -16.48 -17.62
N GLN A 460 27.99 -15.22 -17.84
CA GLN A 460 27.99 -14.58 -19.16
C GLN A 460 29.37 -14.16 -19.67
N LYS A 461 30.40 -14.17 -18.82
CA LYS A 461 31.75 -13.76 -19.25
C LYS A 461 32.45 -14.97 -19.88
N PRO A 462 32.98 -14.87 -21.11
CA PRO A 462 33.83 -15.92 -21.65
C PRO A 462 35.04 -16.09 -20.71
N ASN A 463 35.30 -17.33 -20.28
CA ASN A 463 36.38 -17.72 -19.37
C ASN A 463 37.68 -16.98 -19.72
N THR A 464 37.98 -15.88 -19.03
CA THR A 464 39.25 -15.17 -19.14
C THR A 464 40.27 -15.66 -18.10
N PHE A 465 39.96 -16.76 -17.42
CA PHE A 465 40.92 -17.49 -16.58
C PHE A 465 41.10 -18.91 -17.13
N GLN A 466 41.88 -19.00 -18.22
CA GLN A 466 42.72 -20.17 -18.39
C GLN A 466 43.76 -20.13 -17.25
N MET A 467 43.78 -21.19 -16.47
CA MET A 467 44.81 -21.47 -15.47
C MET A 467 46.19 -21.33 -16.13
N GLN A 468 47.04 -20.49 -15.55
CA GLN A 468 48.50 -20.67 -15.62
C GLN A 468 48.91 -21.59 -14.49
#